data_AF-A0A7M7NNC9-F1
#
_entry.id   AF-A0A7M7NNC9-F1
#
_cell.length_a   1.000
_cell.length_b   1.000
_cell.length_c   1.000
_cell.angle_alpha   90.00
_cell.angle_beta   90.00
_cell.angle_gamma   90.00
#
_symmetry.space_group_name_H-M   'P 1'
#
loop_
_entity.id
_entity.type
_entity.pdbx_description
1 polymer ?
#
loop_
_entity_poly.entity_id
_entity_poly.type
_entity_poly.pdbx_seq_one_letter_code
_entity_poly.pdbx_strand_id
1 'polypeptide(L)'
;MWIIRTNMENKWSKSETCNGIPYYINHYSEVTQWDHPDLVSAVSNLSTMDNIHFGAYRTAAKLRMLQKVLHMDVVNLITVRMAFELHGYSHHNDSVMDAVQLYNIINEMYHMTKVRGRSTLKVNRSSDLLLNWLLNLFDIQRTGCIRVLPVKLGIAVICSGSITDKYRYFQDLLANKTGSIPRKMMTEFMHDVTQITNMIGESETFGKGVAASVEDCFQSALGQTITQDDFHQWLLSEPQTLVWLPTLHRFSAAETMKHEVKCSVCKMHPIIGLRYQCLKCFNFDLCQNCFFTRRSSKHHKQSHPMQEYCLSSKSKEDVRAFTKTVRNNLSKKHGRHIKKKYRSIEDGYDSDDRASDNQDAGLETHVRLSQMSESFHGASVMELVDIE
;
A
#
# COMPACT_ATOMS: atom_id res chain seq x y z
N MET A 1 15.99 -1.07 18.73
CA MET A 1 16.87 -0.07 18.10
C MET A 1 17.90 -0.85 17.31
N TRP A 2 17.60 -1.16 16.05
CA TRP A 2 18.47 -1.99 15.19
C TRP A 2 19.25 -1.05 14.28
N ILE A 3 20.50 -0.76 14.64
CA ILE A 3 21.41 -0.05 13.76
C ILE A 3 21.94 -1.09 12.77
N ILE A 4 21.34 -1.15 11.58
CA ILE A 4 21.93 -1.89 10.46
C ILE A 4 23.09 -1.03 9.96
N ARG A 5 24.31 -1.38 10.37
CA ARG A 5 25.53 -0.91 9.69
C ARG A 5 25.63 -1.66 8.35
N THR A 6 25.04 -1.12 7.28
CA THR A 6 25.39 -1.57 5.91
C THR A 6 26.74 -0.96 5.54
N ASN A 7 27.80 -1.75 5.71
CA ASN A 7 29.15 -1.42 5.26
C ASN A 7 29.20 -1.62 3.73
N MET A 8 28.90 -0.58 2.95
CA MET A 8 28.85 -0.65 1.49
C MET A 8 30.19 -0.37 0.80
N GLU A 9 31.23 0.08 1.52
CA GLU A 9 32.25 0.88 0.86
C GLU A 9 33.29 0.12 0.01
N ASN A 10 33.35 -1.22 0.02
CA ASN A 10 34.52 -1.91 -0.57
C ASN A 10 34.27 -3.11 -1.51
N LYS A 11 33.05 -3.38 -2.01
CA LYS A 11 32.82 -4.58 -2.86
C LYS A 11 32.11 -4.38 -4.19
N TRP A 12 31.23 -3.38 -4.27
CA TRP A 12 30.41 -3.15 -5.46
C TRP A 12 30.72 -1.79 -6.07
N SER A 13 30.81 -1.72 -7.39
CA SER A 13 30.86 -0.47 -8.14
C SER A 13 29.66 -0.34 -9.07
N LYS A 14 29.18 0.90 -9.22
CA LYS A 14 28.18 1.26 -10.22
C LYS A 14 28.89 1.56 -11.54
N SER A 15 28.33 1.08 -12.64
CA SER A 15 28.75 1.41 -14.01
C SER A 15 27.52 1.62 -14.86
N GLU A 16 27.68 2.22 -16.04
CA GLU A 16 26.56 2.59 -16.92
C GLU A 16 26.80 2.06 -18.33
N THR A 17 25.71 1.66 -18.99
CA THR A 17 25.73 1.29 -20.42
C THR A 17 25.82 2.54 -21.29
N CYS A 18 26.06 2.36 -22.59
CA CYS A 18 26.00 3.45 -23.57
C CYS A 18 24.64 4.18 -23.60
N ASN A 19 23.57 3.51 -23.16
CA ASN A 19 22.21 4.05 -23.08
C ASN A 19 21.88 4.65 -21.70
N GLY A 20 22.88 4.84 -20.82
CA GLY A 20 22.70 5.44 -19.50
C GLY A 20 22.02 4.54 -18.46
N ILE A 21 21.83 3.25 -18.76
CA ILE A 21 21.24 2.27 -17.84
C ILE A 21 22.32 1.82 -16.84
N PRO A 22 22.08 1.93 -15.53
CA PRO A 22 23.05 1.51 -14.52
C PRO A 22 23.08 -0.02 -14.34
N TYR A 23 24.27 -0.55 -14.10
CA TYR A 23 24.53 -1.92 -13.65
C TYR A 23 25.61 -1.93 -12.57
N TYR A 24 25.71 -3.03 -11.83
CA TYR A 24 26.56 -3.15 -10.65
C TYR A 24 27.55 -4.29 -10.81
N ILE A 25 28.81 -4.04 -10.49
CA ILE A 25 29.93 -4.98 -10.63
C ILE A 25 30.43 -5.33 -9.23
N ASN A 26 30.46 -6.62 -8.91
CA ASN A 26 31.11 -7.13 -7.69
C ASN A 26 32.55 -7.51 -8.01
N HIS A 27 33.50 -6.75 -7.48
CA HIS A 27 34.93 -7.00 -7.74
C HIS A 27 35.49 -8.24 -7.05
N TYR A 28 34.79 -8.78 -6.04
CA TYR A 28 35.22 -9.99 -5.35
C TYR A 28 34.75 -11.27 -6.03
N SER A 29 33.50 -11.29 -6.52
CA SER A 29 32.95 -12.46 -7.21
C SER A 29 33.05 -12.38 -8.73
N GLU A 30 33.52 -11.26 -9.28
CA GLU A 30 33.61 -10.99 -10.72
C GLU A 30 32.24 -11.14 -11.44
N VAL A 31 31.16 -10.82 -10.74
CA VAL A 31 29.79 -10.90 -11.27
C VAL A 31 29.25 -9.50 -11.51
N THR A 32 28.60 -9.33 -12.65
CA THR A 32 27.80 -8.15 -12.97
C THR A 32 26.32 -8.46 -12.82
N GLN A 33 25.55 -7.51 -12.29
CA GLN A 33 24.10 -7.63 -12.20
C GLN A 33 23.41 -6.29 -12.46
N TRP A 34 22.15 -6.33 -12.90
CA TRP A 34 21.35 -5.13 -13.11
C TRP A 34 20.81 -4.53 -11.81
N ASP A 35 20.58 -5.37 -10.81
CA ASP A 35 19.91 -4.97 -9.58
C ASP A 35 20.87 -4.36 -8.58
N HIS A 36 20.44 -3.30 -7.91
CA HIS A 36 21.22 -2.69 -6.85
C HIS A 36 21.34 -3.68 -5.66
N PRO A 37 22.54 -3.98 -5.13
CA PRO A 37 22.73 -5.01 -4.09
C PRO A 37 21.88 -4.80 -2.82
N ASP A 38 21.73 -3.56 -2.35
CA ASP A 38 20.82 -3.27 -1.24
C ASP A 38 19.36 -3.56 -1.58
N LEU A 39 18.93 -3.30 -2.83
CA LEU A 39 17.57 -3.57 -3.25
C LEU A 39 17.33 -5.07 -3.30
N VAL A 40 18.29 -5.85 -3.81
CA VAL A 40 18.27 -7.33 -3.76
C VAL A 40 18.12 -7.81 -2.32
N SER A 41 18.95 -7.30 -1.40
CA SER A 41 18.88 -7.66 0.01
C SER A 41 17.54 -7.25 0.66
N ALA A 42 17.03 -6.07 0.32
CA ALA A 42 15.74 -5.59 0.81
C ALA A 42 14.59 -6.47 0.33
N VAL A 43 14.57 -6.82 -0.97
CA VAL A 43 13.57 -7.70 -1.58
C VAL A 43 13.65 -9.11 -1.00
N SER A 44 14.85 -9.68 -0.80
CA SER A 44 14.99 -10.99 -0.17
C SER A 44 14.46 -11.01 1.27
N ASN A 45 14.62 -9.90 2.00
CA ASN A 45 14.10 -9.76 3.36
C ASN A 45 12.57 -9.65 3.44
N LEU A 46 11.88 -9.42 2.31
CA LEU A 46 10.41 -9.39 2.28
C LEU A 46 9.79 -10.74 2.65
N SER A 47 10.51 -11.84 2.40
CA SER A 47 10.09 -13.21 2.77
C SER A 47 9.86 -13.39 4.28
N THR A 48 10.47 -12.55 5.13
CA THR A 48 10.26 -12.58 6.59
C THR A 48 8.81 -12.29 7.00
N MET A 49 8.01 -11.69 6.10
CA MET A 49 6.62 -11.34 6.32
C MET A 49 5.64 -12.37 5.74
N ASP A 50 6.12 -13.49 5.19
CA ASP A 50 5.27 -14.54 4.60
C ASP A 50 4.39 -15.26 5.61
N ASN A 51 4.70 -15.12 6.91
CA ASN A 51 3.87 -15.61 8.01
C ASN A 51 2.57 -14.82 8.25
N ILE A 52 2.36 -13.70 7.55
CA ILE A 52 1.12 -12.93 7.61
C ILE A 52 0.06 -13.67 6.76
N HIS A 53 -0.97 -14.19 7.43
CA HIS A 53 -2.01 -14.99 6.77
C HIS A 53 -2.95 -14.20 5.86
N PHE A 54 -3.07 -12.88 6.05
CA PHE A 54 -3.98 -12.05 5.28
C PHE A 54 -3.23 -11.36 4.14
N GLY A 55 -3.53 -11.74 2.89
CA GLY A 55 -2.82 -11.28 1.70
C GLY A 55 -2.68 -9.76 1.54
N ALA A 56 -3.78 -9.01 1.80
CA ALA A 56 -3.76 -7.55 1.77
C ALA A 56 -2.79 -6.94 2.79
N TYR A 57 -2.75 -7.47 4.01
CA TYR A 57 -1.85 -7.00 5.07
C TYR A 57 -0.41 -7.43 4.82
N ARG A 58 -0.18 -8.62 4.29
CA ARG A 58 1.15 -9.12 3.91
C ARG A 58 1.77 -8.23 2.82
N THR A 59 1.00 -7.97 1.77
CA THR A 59 1.40 -7.10 0.66
C THR A 59 1.67 -5.68 1.15
N ALA A 60 0.78 -5.12 1.97
CA ALA A 60 0.97 -3.80 2.57
C ALA A 60 2.22 -3.73 3.46
N ALA A 61 2.50 -4.76 4.26
CA ALA A 61 3.69 -4.82 5.10
C ALA A 61 4.98 -4.88 4.26
N LYS A 62 5.01 -5.73 3.22
CA LYS A 62 6.12 -5.81 2.26
C LYS A 62 6.37 -4.48 1.56
N LEU A 63 5.32 -3.83 1.06
CA LEU A 63 5.43 -2.51 0.43
C LEU A 63 5.84 -1.43 1.41
N ARG A 64 5.39 -1.47 2.67
CA ARG A 64 5.81 -0.49 3.68
C ARG A 64 7.29 -0.62 4.01
N MET A 65 7.82 -1.83 4.10
CA MET A 65 9.26 -2.06 4.27
C MET A 65 10.04 -1.51 3.07
N LEU A 66 9.60 -1.83 1.85
CA LEU A 66 10.23 -1.35 0.63
C LEU A 66 10.18 0.18 0.52
N GLN A 67 9.04 0.79 0.86
CA GLN A 67 8.84 2.23 0.88
C GLN A 67 9.89 2.94 1.77
N LYS A 68 10.22 2.35 2.93
CA LYS A 68 11.26 2.87 3.84
C LYS A 68 12.67 2.68 3.30
N VAL A 69 12.96 1.54 2.67
CA VAL A 69 14.26 1.30 2.01
C VAL A 69 14.50 2.31 0.89
N LEU A 70 13.44 2.61 0.12
CA LEU A 70 13.46 3.62 -0.93
C LEU A 70 13.35 5.05 -0.38
N HIS A 71 13.17 5.27 0.92
CA HIS A 71 12.90 6.59 1.51
C HIS A 71 11.71 7.34 0.88
N MET A 72 10.75 6.62 0.30
CA MET A 72 9.55 7.21 -0.30
C MET A 72 8.47 7.53 0.73
N ASP A 73 8.65 7.08 1.98
CA ASP A 73 7.83 7.44 3.13
C ASP A 73 8.01 8.89 3.58
N VAL A 74 9.08 9.57 3.13
CA VAL A 74 9.31 11.00 3.42
C VAL A 74 9.09 11.92 2.22
N VAL A 75 9.02 11.39 0.99
CA VAL A 75 8.78 12.17 -0.23
C VAL A 75 7.29 12.34 -0.44
N ASN A 76 6.78 13.56 -0.31
CA ASN A 76 5.34 13.83 -0.47
C ASN A 76 4.93 14.01 -1.94
N LEU A 77 3.63 13.82 -2.21
CA LEU A 77 3.06 13.93 -3.56
C LEU A 77 3.27 15.30 -4.22
N ILE A 78 3.32 16.38 -3.43
CA ILE A 78 3.57 17.74 -3.95
C ILE A 78 4.99 17.82 -4.53
N THR A 79 5.99 17.31 -3.80
CA THR A 79 7.38 17.23 -4.27
C THR A 79 7.48 16.39 -5.55
N VAL A 80 6.73 15.28 -5.65
CA VAL A 80 6.65 14.48 -6.88
C VAL A 80 6.16 15.34 -8.04
N ARG A 81 5.03 16.04 -7.89
CA ARG A 81 4.46 16.89 -8.95
C ARG A 81 5.44 17.98 -9.38
N MET A 82 6.05 18.67 -8.41
CA MET A 82 7.02 19.74 -8.68
C MET A 82 8.23 19.23 -9.46
N ALA A 83 8.76 18.05 -9.14
CA ALA A 83 9.91 17.51 -9.86
C ALA A 83 9.58 17.19 -11.32
N PHE A 84 8.44 16.53 -11.58
CA PHE A 84 8.01 16.29 -12.96
C PHE A 84 7.73 17.60 -13.71
N GLU A 85 7.23 18.63 -13.04
CA GLU A 85 6.99 19.94 -13.63
C GLU A 85 8.28 20.67 -14.02
N LEU A 86 9.27 20.71 -13.13
CA LEU A 86 10.57 21.34 -13.39
C LEU A 86 11.30 20.70 -14.59
N HIS A 87 11.09 19.40 -14.79
CA HIS A 87 11.68 18.66 -15.91
C HIS A 87 10.78 18.62 -17.16
N GLY A 88 9.68 19.37 -17.20
CA GLY A 88 8.83 19.49 -18.39
C GLY A 88 7.90 18.31 -18.66
N TYR A 89 7.65 17.45 -17.68
CA TYR A 89 6.81 16.25 -17.80
C TYR A 89 5.43 16.38 -17.15
N SER A 90 4.96 17.58 -16.79
CA SER A 90 3.63 17.78 -16.14
C SER A 90 2.49 17.10 -16.88
N HIS A 91 2.34 17.35 -18.18
CA HIS A 91 1.23 16.89 -19.02
C HIS A 91 1.65 15.90 -20.12
N HIS A 92 2.85 15.33 -20.02
CA HIS A 92 3.43 14.44 -21.03
C HIS A 92 3.31 12.95 -20.67
N ASN A 93 2.11 12.51 -20.27
CA ASN A 93 1.87 11.14 -19.79
C ASN A 93 2.11 10.07 -20.87
N ASP A 94 1.81 10.39 -22.13
CA ASP A 94 2.00 9.48 -23.28
C ASP A 94 3.44 9.46 -23.82
N SER A 95 4.33 10.28 -23.26
CA SER A 95 5.72 10.38 -23.70
C SER A 95 6.58 9.27 -23.08
N VAL A 96 7.76 9.08 -23.66
CA VAL A 96 8.83 8.24 -23.12
C VAL A 96 9.96 9.11 -22.58
N MET A 97 10.73 8.57 -21.64
CA MET A 97 11.96 9.16 -21.13
C MET A 97 13.06 8.10 -21.07
N ASP A 98 14.31 8.53 -21.05
CA ASP A 98 15.45 7.66 -20.81
C ASP A 98 15.80 7.52 -19.31
N ALA A 99 16.71 6.61 -18.99
CA ALA A 99 17.13 6.36 -17.61
C ALA A 99 17.81 7.58 -16.96
N VAL A 100 18.48 8.43 -17.74
CA VAL A 100 19.19 9.61 -17.24
C VAL A 100 18.20 10.72 -16.89
N GLN A 101 17.21 10.95 -17.76
CA GLN A 101 16.10 11.87 -17.52
C GLN A 101 15.32 11.46 -16.28
N LEU A 102 15.01 10.16 -16.13
CA LEU A 102 14.36 9.62 -14.95
C LEU A 102 15.21 9.83 -13.68
N TYR A 103 16.51 9.54 -13.74
CA TYR A 103 17.43 9.75 -12.62
C TYR A 103 17.43 11.21 -12.17
N ASN A 104 17.47 12.16 -13.10
CA ASN A 104 17.48 13.58 -12.79
C ASN A 104 16.20 14.02 -12.04
N ILE A 105 15.03 13.57 -12.50
CA ILE A 105 13.75 13.84 -11.82
C ILE A 105 13.77 13.28 -10.39
N ILE A 106 14.19 12.02 -10.24
CA ILE A 106 14.27 11.34 -8.94
C ILE A 106 15.25 12.08 -8.00
N ASN A 107 16.41 12.46 -8.53
CA ASN A 107 17.43 13.17 -7.77
C ASN A 107 16.89 14.52 -7.28
N GLU A 108 16.20 15.27 -8.14
CA GLU A 108 15.54 16.52 -7.79
C GLU A 108 14.49 16.33 -6.70
N MET A 109 13.67 15.27 -6.78
CA MET A 109 12.70 14.93 -5.73
C MET A 109 13.36 14.73 -4.35
N TYR A 110 14.44 13.95 -4.28
CA TYR A 110 15.15 13.72 -3.03
C TYR A 110 15.92 14.95 -2.56
N HIS A 111 16.45 15.76 -3.47
CA HIS A 111 17.14 17.01 -3.14
C HIS A 111 16.18 18.02 -2.50
N MET A 112 15.01 18.24 -3.11
CA MET A 112 13.94 19.06 -2.53
C MET A 112 13.49 18.54 -1.17
N THR A 113 13.36 17.22 -1.01
CA THR A 113 12.98 16.59 0.27
C THR A 113 14.06 16.80 1.34
N LYS A 114 15.34 16.72 0.99
CA LYS A 114 16.46 16.96 1.89
C LYS A 114 16.48 18.41 2.39
N VAL A 115 16.32 19.37 1.48
CA VAL A 115 16.29 20.82 1.79
C VAL A 115 15.14 21.18 2.73
N ARG A 116 13.98 20.50 2.62
CA ARG A 116 12.80 20.70 3.49
C ARG A 116 12.92 20.08 4.91
N GLY A 117 14.13 19.75 5.38
CA GLY A 117 14.36 19.33 6.77
C GLY A 117 14.71 17.85 6.98
N ARG A 118 15.16 17.13 5.93
CA ARG A 118 15.62 15.74 6.03
C ARG A 118 17.13 15.64 5.79
N SER A 119 17.92 16.27 6.66
CA SER A 119 19.37 16.40 6.51
C SER A 119 20.15 15.08 6.40
N THR A 120 19.64 14.00 7.01
CA THR A 120 20.27 12.66 7.00
C THR A 120 20.04 11.87 5.71
N LEU A 121 19.19 12.35 4.80
CA LEU A 121 18.86 11.66 3.55
C LEU A 121 20.07 11.63 2.60
N LYS A 122 20.48 10.42 2.22
CA LYS A 122 21.53 10.19 1.22
C LYS A 122 20.93 10.22 -0.19
N VAL A 123 20.84 11.42 -0.77
CA VAL A 123 20.19 11.69 -2.07
C VAL A 123 20.61 10.68 -3.14
N ASN A 124 21.90 10.61 -3.50
CA ASN A 124 22.37 9.75 -4.60
C ASN A 124 22.00 8.26 -4.41
N ARG A 125 22.22 7.71 -3.21
CA ARG A 125 21.88 6.30 -2.93
C ARG A 125 20.38 6.05 -3.02
N SER A 126 19.56 6.96 -2.47
CA SER A 126 18.10 6.86 -2.60
C SER A 126 17.65 6.96 -4.06
N SER A 127 18.29 7.83 -4.85
CA SER A 127 18.03 7.98 -6.28
C SER A 127 18.35 6.71 -7.05
N ASP A 128 19.52 6.10 -6.80
CA ASP A 128 19.93 4.86 -7.44
C ASP A 128 18.98 3.70 -7.11
N LEU A 129 18.55 3.60 -5.85
CA LEU A 129 17.60 2.57 -5.41
C LEU A 129 16.22 2.75 -6.07
N LEU A 130 15.70 3.97 -6.09
CA LEU A 130 14.38 4.24 -6.69
C LEU A 130 14.42 4.08 -8.21
N LEU A 131 15.48 4.53 -8.88
CA LEU A 131 15.67 4.31 -10.31
C LEU A 131 15.68 2.81 -10.62
N ASN A 132 16.50 2.03 -9.90
CA ASN A 132 16.59 0.59 -10.11
C ASN A 132 15.24 -0.12 -9.89
N TRP A 133 14.51 0.28 -8.85
CA TRP A 133 13.16 -0.23 -8.58
C TRP A 133 12.18 0.07 -9.72
N LEU A 134 12.17 1.28 -10.26
CA LEU A 134 11.29 1.67 -11.38
C LEU A 134 11.66 0.95 -12.69
N LEU A 135 12.96 0.79 -12.97
CA LEU A 135 13.42 0.00 -14.12
C LEU A 135 13.00 -1.48 -13.98
N ASN A 136 13.04 -2.04 -12.77
CA ASN A 136 12.55 -3.41 -12.51
C ASN A 136 11.05 -3.58 -12.75
N LEU A 137 10.27 -2.52 -12.59
CA LEU A 137 8.82 -2.57 -12.81
C LEU A 137 8.44 -2.34 -14.27
N PHE A 138 9.08 -1.37 -14.93
CA PHE A 138 8.58 -0.80 -16.17
C PHE A 138 9.56 -0.85 -17.36
N ASP A 139 10.81 -1.25 -17.12
CA ASP A 139 11.82 -1.49 -18.18
C ASP A 139 12.62 -2.77 -17.87
N ILE A 140 11.90 -3.90 -17.74
CA ILE A 140 12.48 -5.21 -17.39
C ILE A 140 13.53 -5.64 -18.42
N GLN A 141 13.30 -5.32 -19.70
CA GLN A 141 14.20 -5.65 -20.80
C GLN A 141 15.40 -4.71 -20.93
N ARG A 142 15.50 -3.67 -20.09
CA ARG A 142 16.58 -2.66 -20.12
C ARG A 142 16.72 -2.05 -21.51
N THR A 143 15.59 -1.64 -22.08
CA THR A 143 15.55 -0.96 -23.38
C THR A 143 16.13 0.45 -23.30
N GLY A 144 16.11 1.07 -22.11
CA GLY A 144 16.51 2.46 -21.91
C GLY A 144 15.42 3.46 -22.25
N CYS A 145 14.21 2.99 -22.58
CA CYS A 145 13.05 3.81 -22.89
C CYS A 145 11.90 3.43 -21.96
N ILE A 146 11.50 4.34 -21.07
CA ILE A 146 10.43 4.10 -20.10
C ILE A 146 9.27 5.09 -20.32
N ARG A 147 8.03 4.59 -20.29
CA ARG A 147 6.84 5.43 -20.41
C ARG A 147 6.67 6.31 -19.16
N VAL A 148 6.28 7.56 -19.34
CA VAL A 148 6.14 8.54 -18.24
C VAL A 148 4.99 8.17 -17.30
N LEU A 149 3.84 7.74 -17.84
CA LEU A 149 2.65 7.44 -17.04
C LEU A 149 2.87 6.33 -15.98
N PRO A 150 3.39 5.13 -16.32
CA PRO A 150 3.67 4.08 -15.33
C PRO A 150 4.63 4.55 -14.22
N VAL A 151 5.65 5.34 -14.58
CA VAL A 151 6.60 5.90 -13.62
C VAL A 151 5.89 6.80 -12.61
N LYS A 152 5.07 7.75 -13.08
CA LYS A 152 4.30 8.64 -12.20
C LYS A 152 3.36 7.86 -11.28
N LEU A 153 2.68 6.83 -11.81
CA LEU A 153 1.80 5.95 -11.03
C LEU A 153 2.59 5.19 -9.96
N GLY A 154 3.70 4.54 -10.33
CA GLY A 154 4.56 3.79 -9.42
C GLY A 154 5.08 4.64 -8.27
N ILE A 155 5.60 5.84 -8.58
CA ILE A 155 6.07 6.81 -7.58
C ILE A 155 4.90 7.27 -6.68
N ALA A 156 3.75 7.62 -7.25
CA ALA A 156 2.60 8.09 -6.48
C ALA A 156 2.01 7.02 -5.55
N VAL A 157 2.06 5.74 -5.95
CA VAL A 157 1.65 4.63 -5.08
C VAL A 157 2.49 4.59 -3.81
N ILE A 158 3.82 4.69 -3.93
CA ILE A 158 4.74 4.55 -2.78
C ILE A 158 5.12 5.87 -2.10
N CYS A 159 4.79 7.04 -2.64
CA CYS A 159 5.11 8.31 -1.98
C CYS A 159 4.33 8.50 -0.67
N SER A 160 4.76 9.45 0.15
CA SER A 160 4.01 9.88 1.32
C SER A 160 2.85 10.81 0.91
N GLY A 161 1.74 10.72 1.63
CA GLY A 161 0.54 11.52 1.33
C GLY A 161 -0.74 10.86 1.81
N SER A 162 -1.84 11.62 1.77
CA SER A 162 -3.16 11.07 2.03
C SER A 162 -3.59 10.17 0.87
N ILE A 163 -4.39 9.15 1.17
CA ILE A 163 -4.92 8.26 0.12
C ILE A 163 -5.85 9.03 -0.83
N THR A 164 -6.60 10.00 -0.29
CA THR A 164 -7.53 10.83 -1.06
C THR A 164 -6.79 11.66 -2.11
N ASP A 165 -5.64 12.24 -1.76
CA ASP A 165 -4.87 13.05 -2.72
C ASP A 165 -4.21 12.17 -3.79
N LYS A 166 -3.79 10.96 -3.43
CA LYS A 166 -3.32 9.98 -4.41
C LYS A 166 -4.41 9.53 -5.37
N TYR A 167 -5.62 9.29 -4.88
CA TYR A 167 -6.77 8.95 -5.73
C TYR A 167 -7.10 10.08 -6.70
N ARG A 168 -7.10 11.33 -6.23
CA ARG A 168 -7.23 12.52 -7.08
C ARG A 168 -6.13 12.60 -8.13
N TYR A 169 -4.89 12.35 -7.73
CA TYR A 169 -3.78 12.32 -8.66
C TYR A 169 -3.91 11.22 -9.72
N PHE A 170 -4.39 10.02 -9.37
CA PHE A 170 -4.68 8.98 -10.35
C PHE A 170 -5.80 9.40 -11.32
N GLN A 171 -6.87 10.05 -10.83
CA GLN A 171 -7.92 10.59 -11.68
C GLN A 171 -7.38 11.61 -12.69
N ASP A 172 -6.49 12.51 -12.24
CA ASP A 172 -5.86 13.52 -13.10
C ASP A 172 -4.94 12.90 -14.15
N LEU A 173 -4.22 11.82 -13.80
CA LEU A 173 -3.32 11.15 -14.73
C LEU A 173 -4.06 10.35 -15.82
N LEU A 174 -5.22 9.78 -15.49
CA LEU A 174 -5.97 8.87 -16.36
C LEU A 174 -7.08 9.55 -17.16
N ALA A 175 -7.55 10.71 -16.72
CA ALA A 175 -8.61 11.43 -17.41
C ALA A 175 -8.10 12.05 -18.72
N ASN A 176 -8.96 11.98 -19.74
CA ASN A 176 -8.75 12.68 -20.99
C ASN A 176 -9.11 14.18 -20.85
N LYS A 177 -8.98 14.94 -21.94
CA LYS A 177 -9.34 16.37 -21.99
C LYS A 177 -10.82 16.67 -21.65
N THR A 178 -11.70 15.66 -21.71
CA THR A 178 -13.13 15.80 -21.38
C THR A 178 -13.45 15.42 -19.93
N GLY A 179 -12.43 15.10 -19.11
CA GLY A 179 -12.63 14.66 -17.72
C GLY A 179 -13.18 13.23 -17.60
N SER A 180 -13.11 12.44 -18.65
CA SER A 180 -13.56 11.04 -18.67
C SER A 180 -12.36 10.09 -18.74
N ILE A 181 -12.48 8.91 -18.17
CA ILE A 181 -11.41 7.90 -18.16
C ILE A 181 -11.77 6.80 -19.18
N PRO A 182 -11.02 6.67 -20.28
CA PRO A 182 -11.24 5.60 -21.26
C PRO A 182 -10.90 4.23 -20.71
N ARG A 183 -11.62 3.20 -21.17
CA ARG A 183 -11.38 1.80 -20.80
C ARG A 183 -9.94 1.33 -21.06
N LYS A 184 -9.34 1.81 -22.15
CA LYS A 184 -7.92 1.56 -22.46
C LYS A 184 -7.01 2.08 -21.35
N MET A 185 -7.20 3.34 -20.92
CA MET A 185 -6.40 3.95 -19.86
C MET A 185 -6.58 3.22 -18.52
N MET A 186 -7.81 2.82 -18.19
CA MET A 186 -8.06 2.01 -16.99
C MET A 186 -7.35 0.65 -17.05
N THR A 187 -7.32 0.03 -18.22
CA THR A 187 -6.63 -1.26 -18.43
C THR A 187 -5.12 -1.10 -18.24
N GLU A 188 -4.53 -0.05 -18.81
CA GLU A 188 -3.11 0.28 -18.63
C GLU A 188 -2.77 0.57 -17.16
N PHE A 189 -3.58 1.38 -16.48
CA PHE A 189 -3.45 1.63 -15.04
C PHE A 189 -3.43 0.34 -14.22
N MET A 190 -4.38 -0.57 -14.49
CA MET A 190 -4.45 -1.84 -13.77
C MET A 190 -3.24 -2.73 -14.05
N HIS A 191 -2.74 -2.77 -15.29
CA HIS A 191 -1.49 -3.48 -15.61
C HIS A 191 -0.32 -2.87 -14.85
N ASP A 192 -0.12 -1.55 -14.91
CA ASP A 192 1.01 -0.86 -14.29
C ASP A 192 1.02 -1.04 -12.76
N VAL A 193 -0.15 -0.91 -12.11
CA VAL A 193 -0.28 -1.08 -10.65
C VAL A 193 -0.11 -2.54 -10.23
N THR A 194 -0.53 -3.51 -11.05
CA THR A 194 -0.33 -4.94 -10.76
C THR A 194 1.15 -5.34 -10.83
N GLN A 195 1.97 -4.65 -11.64
CA GLN A 195 3.42 -4.90 -11.65
C GLN A 195 4.07 -4.69 -10.28
N ILE A 196 3.55 -3.75 -9.49
CA ILE A 196 4.05 -3.47 -8.13
C ILE A 196 3.85 -4.70 -7.23
N THR A 197 2.67 -5.33 -7.28
CA THR A 197 2.39 -6.55 -6.51
C THR A 197 3.12 -7.77 -7.07
N ASN A 198 3.32 -7.84 -8.39
CA ASN A 198 4.07 -8.93 -9.04
C ASN A 198 5.53 -8.94 -8.57
N MET A 199 6.18 -7.77 -8.51
CA MET A 199 7.59 -7.65 -8.12
C MET A 199 7.86 -8.10 -6.67
N ILE A 200 6.88 -7.97 -5.77
CA ILE A 200 6.99 -8.49 -4.39
C ILE A 200 6.42 -9.91 -4.20
N GLY A 201 6.05 -10.59 -5.30
CA GLY A 201 5.56 -11.97 -5.28
C GLY A 201 4.13 -12.13 -4.72
N GLU A 202 3.26 -11.14 -4.91
CA GLU A 202 1.89 -11.13 -4.37
C GLU A 202 0.81 -11.02 -5.46
N SER A 203 1.14 -11.40 -6.70
CA SER A 203 0.29 -11.26 -7.88
C SER A 203 -1.02 -12.05 -7.79
N GLU A 204 -0.95 -13.30 -7.35
CA GLU A 204 -2.08 -14.25 -7.31
C GLU A 204 -3.04 -13.98 -6.14
N THR A 205 -2.61 -13.18 -5.18
CA THR A 205 -3.35 -12.87 -3.95
C THR A 205 -4.63 -12.07 -4.21
N PHE A 206 -4.74 -11.36 -5.35
CA PHE A 206 -5.74 -10.29 -5.53
C PHE A 206 -6.81 -10.51 -6.62
N GLY A 207 -7.13 -11.76 -6.95
CA GLY A 207 -8.36 -12.12 -7.69
C GLY A 207 -8.16 -12.48 -9.16
N LYS A 208 -9.22 -12.35 -9.97
CA LYS A 208 -9.35 -12.92 -11.33
C LYS A 208 -8.58 -12.17 -12.44
N GLY A 209 -7.59 -11.35 -12.07
CA GLY A 209 -6.76 -10.58 -13.00
C GLY A 209 -7.34 -9.22 -13.43
N VAL A 210 -6.58 -8.54 -14.30
CA VAL A 210 -6.82 -7.15 -14.74
C VAL A 210 -8.17 -7.00 -15.43
N ALA A 211 -8.50 -7.88 -16.39
CA ALA A 211 -9.72 -7.77 -17.19
C ALA A 211 -11.00 -7.77 -16.35
N ALA A 212 -11.07 -8.65 -15.34
CA ALA A 212 -12.23 -8.73 -14.44
C ALA A 212 -12.38 -7.47 -13.57
N SER A 213 -11.28 -6.84 -13.19
CA SER A 213 -11.32 -5.59 -12.39
C SER A 213 -11.71 -4.38 -13.22
N VAL A 214 -11.26 -4.31 -14.47
CA VAL A 214 -11.71 -3.30 -15.42
C VAL A 214 -13.21 -3.48 -15.67
N GLU A 215 -13.68 -4.72 -15.83
CA GLU A 215 -15.11 -4.99 -16.00
C GLU A 215 -15.90 -4.57 -14.76
N ASP A 216 -15.43 -4.89 -13.55
CA ASP A 216 -16.03 -4.47 -12.30
C ASP A 216 -16.18 -2.94 -12.19
N CYS A 217 -15.14 -2.20 -12.59
CA CYS A 217 -15.17 -0.74 -12.61
C CYS A 217 -16.17 -0.17 -13.63
N PHE A 218 -16.37 -0.87 -14.75
CA PHE A 218 -17.24 -0.44 -15.85
C PHE A 218 -18.67 -1.04 -15.79
N GLN A 219 -19.02 -1.82 -14.77
CA GLN A 219 -20.34 -2.49 -14.66
C GLN A 219 -21.52 -1.55 -14.85
N SER A 220 -21.42 -0.32 -14.33
CA SER A 220 -22.48 0.70 -14.42
C SER A 220 -22.36 1.59 -15.66
N ALA A 221 -21.30 1.44 -16.46
CA ALA A 221 -21.01 2.30 -17.60
C ALA A 221 -21.60 1.71 -18.88
N LEU A 222 -22.48 2.46 -19.56
CA LEU A 222 -23.08 2.06 -20.84
C LEU A 222 -22.12 2.22 -22.03
N GLY A 223 -20.87 2.65 -21.81
CA GLY A 223 -19.92 3.04 -22.86
C GLY A 223 -18.46 2.69 -22.55
N GLN A 224 -17.56 3.14 -23.42
CA GLN A 224 -16.11 2.87 -23.32
C GLN A 224 -15.35 3.85 -22.39
N THR A 225 -16.06 4.66 -21.64
CA THR A 225 -15.51 5.68 -20.73
C THR A 225 -16.34 5.75 -19.45
N ILE A 226 -15.68 6.03 -18.32
CA ILE A 226 -16.31 6.35 -17.03
C ILE A 226 -16.02 7.80 -16.63
N THR A 227 -16.82 8.36 -15.74
CA THR A 227 -16.52 9.68 -15.15
C THR A 227 -15.41 9.56 -14.10
N GLN A 228 -14.74 10.67 -13.77
CA GLN A 228 -13.80 10.70 -12.66
C GLN A 228 -14.45 10.32 -11.33
N ASP A 229 -15.71 10.72 -11.10
CA ASP A 229 -16.44 10.41 -9.87
C ASP A 229 -16.75 8.92 -9.75
N ASP A 230 -17.16 8.26 -10.83
CA ASP A 230 -17.38 6.80 -10.84
C ASP A 230 -16.10 6.05 -10.46
N PHE A 231 -14.97 6.46 -11.04
CA PHE A 231 -13.67 5.88 -10.71
C PHE A 231 -13.28 6.13 -9.24
N HIS A 232 -13.55 7.33 -8.72
CA HIS A 232 -13.31 7.66 -7.30
C HIS A 232 -14.12 6.74 -6.38
N GLN A 233 -15.42 6.60 -6.64
CA GLN A 233 -16.30 5.75 -5.84
C GLN A 233 -15.88 4.29 -5.93
N TRP A 234 -15.44 3.83 -7.10
CA TRP A 234 -14.90 2.49 -7.26
C TRP A 234 -13.65 2.29 -6.40
N LEU A 235 -12.68 3.22 -6.39
CA LEU A 235 -11.49 3.17 -5.52
C LEU A 235 -11.86 3.18 -4.03
N LEU A 236 -12.83 4.02 -3.62
CA LEU A 236 -13.35 4.06 -2.24
C LEU A 236 -14.08 2.78 -1.84
N SER A 237 -14.56 2.01 -2.81
CA SER A 237 -15.19 0.71 -2.57
C SER A 237 -14.18 -0.38 -2.19
N GLU A 238 -12.87 -0.07 -2.26
CA GLU A 238 -11.73 -0.98 -2.02
C GLU A 238 -11.83 -2.26 -2.86
N PRO A 239 -11.68 -2.15 -4.20
CA PRO A 239 -11.79 -3.30 -5.08
C PRO A 239 -10.68 -4.31 -4.76
N GLN A 240 -10.99 -5.60 -4.91
CA GLN A 240 -10.10 -6.67 -4.45
C GLN A 240 -8.68 -6.57 -5.02
N THR A 241 -8.53 -6.12 -6.27
CA THR A 241 -7.23 -5.94 -6.92
C THR A 241 -6.37 -4.82 -6.32
N LEU A 242 -6.98 -3.86 -5.63
CA LEU A 242 -6.29 -2.70 -5.09
C LEU A 242 -6.39 -2.59 -3.56
N VAL A 243 -7.05 -3.53 -2.87
CA VAL A 243 -7.29 -3.47 -1.41
C VAL A 243 -6.00 -3.35 -0.57
N TRP A 244 -4.86 -3.77 -1.10
CA TRP A 244 -3.55 -3.59 -0.46
C TRP A 244 -3.12 -2.12 -0.37
N LEU A 245 -3.57 -1.27 -1.29
CA LEU A 245 -3.22 0.16 -1.33
C LEU A 245 -3.81 0.93 -0.14
N PRO A 246 -5.13 0.91 0.13
CA PRO A 246 -5.65 1.52 1.35
C PRO A 246 -5.10 0.85 2.61
N THR A 247 -4.82 -0.46 2.56
CA THR A 247 -4.18 -1.18 3.67
C THR A 247 -2.78 -0.62 3.96
N LEU A 248 -1.95 -0.35 2.96
CA LEU A 248 -0.63 0.29 3.12
C LEU A 248 -0.73 1.65 3.83
N HIS A 249 -1.74 2.45 3.49
CA HIS A 249 -1.98 3.73 4.16
C HIS A 249 -2.39 3.55 5.62
N ARG A 250 -3.22 2.54 5.93
CA ARG A 250 -3.57 2.20 7.32
C ARG A 250 -2.36 1.77 8.13
N PHE A 251 -1.43 0.98 7.55
CA PHE A 251 -0.14 0.68 8.17
C PHE A 251 0.64 1.95 8.49
N SER A 252 0.86 2.81 7.47
CA SER A 252 1.62 4.04 7.66
C SER A 252 1.03 4.95 8.74
N ALA A 253 -0.31 5.03 8.83
CA ALA A 253 -0.98 5.83 9.85
C ALA A 253 -0.86 5.23 11.25
N ALA A 254 -0.90 3.90 11.37
CA ALA A 254 -0.89 3.22 12.66
C ALA A 254 0.52 3.03 13.27
N GLU A 255 1.60 3.16 12.50
CA GLU A 255 2.97 2.84 12.95
C GLU A 255 3.40 3.48 14.27
N THR A 256 2.99 4.72 14.53
CA THR A 256 3.33 5.46 15.75
C THR A 256 2.18 5.52 16.75
N MET A 257 1.05 4.91 16.42
CA MET A 257 -0.16 4.96 17.24
C MET A 257 -0.03 4.01 18.42
N LYS A 258 -0.36 4.54 19.60
CA LYS A 258 -0.40 3.80 20.86
C LYS A 258 -1.85 3.68 21.32
N HIS A 259 -2.25 2.46 21.64
CA HIS A 259 -3.52 2.15 22.24
C HIS A 259 -3.27 1.66 23.68
N GLU A 260 -3.89 2.33 24.66
CA GLU A 260 -3.80 2.03 26.10
C GLU A 260 -4.59 0.76 26.48
N VAL A 261 -4.36 -0.31 25.73
CA VAL A 261 -5.03 -1.61 25.87
C VAL A 261 -3.99 -2.70 25.83
N LYS A 262 -4.29 -3.83 26.46
CA LYS A 262 -3.40 -4.99 26.53
C LYS A 262 -3.84 -6.05 25.53
N CYS A 263 -2.91 -6.59 24.76
CA CYS A 263 -3.21 -7.72 23.87
C CYS A 263 -3.59 -8.95 24.71
N SER A 264 -4.76 -9.54 24.41
CA SER A 264 -5.29 -10.70 25.11
C SER A 264 -4.43 -11.96 24.97
N VAL A 265 -3.60 -12.05 23.93
CA VAL A 265 -2.73 -13.19 23.65
C VAL A 265 -1.31 -12.97 24.15
N CYS A 266 -0.54 -12.07 23.53
CA CYS A 266 0.87 -11.85 23.87
C CYS A 266 1.10 -10.95 25.09
N LYS A 267 0.03 -10.40 25.68
CA LYS A 267 0.08 -9.54 26.87
C LYS A 267 0.87 -8.23 26.71
N MET A 268 1.27 -7.88 25.49
CA MET A 268 1.87 -6.59 25.15
C MET A 268 0.95 -5.43 25.54
N HIS A 269 1.52 -4.40 26.15
CA HIS A 269 0.85 -3.17 26.54
C HIS A 269 1.88 -2.03 26.61
N PRO A 270 1.57 -0.83 26.07
CA PRO A 270 0.45 -0.53 25.19
C PRO A 270 0.56 -1.27 23.85
N ILE A 271 -0.55 -1.45 23.14
CA ILE A 271 -0.51 -1.95 21.75
C ILE A 271 -0.02 -0.80 20.87
N ILE A 272 1.06 -1.04 20.12
CA ILE A 272 1.62 -0.10 19.14
C ILE A 272 1.35 -0.65 17.74
N GLY A 273 0.85 0.19 16.83
CA GLY A 273 0.40 -0.26 15.50
C GLY A 273 -1.10 -0.51 15.44
N LEU A 274 -1.52 -1.37 14.51
CA LEU A 274 -2.93 -1.71 14.34
C LEU A 274 -3.47 -2.51 15.54
N ARG A 275 -4.64 -2.10 16.03
CA ARG A 275 -5.39 -2.81 17.09
C ARG A 275 -6.63 -3.49 16.49
N TYR A 276 -6.87 -4.73 16.90
CA TYR A 276 -8.04 -5.50 16.47
C TYR A 276 -8.89 -5.89 17.66
N GLN A 277 -10.13 -5.40 17.72
CA GLN A 277 -11.08 -5.74 18.78
C GLN A 277 -12.09 -6.77 18.27
N CYS A 278 -12.34 -7.82 19.06
CA CYS A 278 -13.39 -8.76 18.76
C CYS A 278 -14.77 -8.18 19.09
N LEU A 279 -15.72 -8.27 18.16
CA LEU A 279 -17.09 -7.75 18.37
C LEU A 279 -18.00 -8.71 19.15
N LYS A 280 -17.59 -9.98 19.32
CA LYS A 280 -18.33 -11.01 20.07
C LYS A 280 -17.79 -11.28 21.49
N CYS A 281 -16.47 -11.29 21.65
CA CYS A 281 -15.82 -11.56 22.93
C CYS A 281 -15.70 -10.27 23.74
N PHE A 282 -16.04 -10.34 25.03
CA PHE A 282 -15.91 -9.18 25.92
C PHE A 282 -14.45 -8.81 26.15
N ASN A 283 -14.11 -7.53 25.96
CA ASN A 283 -12.79 -6.94 26.20
C ASN A 283 -11.63 -7.77 25.60
N PHE A 284 -11.82 -8.24 24.37
CA PHE A 284 -10.84 -9.07 23.69
C PHE A 284 -10.18 -8.29 22.55
N ASP A 285 -8.93 -7.92 22.78
CA ASP A 285 -8.11 -7.14 21.85
C ASP A 285 -6.87 -7.91 21.44
N LEU A 286 -6.51 -7.81 20.16
CA LEU A 286 -5.31 -8.37 19.58
C LEU A 286 -4.43 -7.25 19.04
N CYS A 287 -3.12 -7.35 19.25
CA CYS A 287 -2.17 -6.54 18.52
C CYS A 287 -2.00 -7.05 17.08
N GLN A 288 -1.49 -6.18 16.22
CA GLN A 288 -1.14 -6.47 14.82
C GLN A 288 -0.50 -7.85 14.62
N ASN A 289 0.57 -8.18 15.35
CA ASN A 289 1.29 -9.44 15.17
C ASN A 289 0.44 -10.66 15.54
N CYS A 290 -0.34 -10.60 16.62
CA CYS A 290 -1.20 -11.72 17.03
C CYS A 290 -2.35 -11.94 16.05
N PHE A 291 -2.93 -10.85 15.52
CA PHE A 291 -3.98 -10.94 14.51
C PHE A 291 -3.42 -11.55 13.21
N PHE A 292 -2.30 -11.03 12.69
CA PHE A 292 -1.72 -11.48 11.42
C PHE A 292 -1.24 -12.93 11.43
N THR A 293 -0.72 -13.40 12.56
CA THR A 293 -0.28 -14.80 12.73
C THR A 293 -1.39 -15.72 13.27
N ARG A 294 -2.65 -15.25 13.25
CA ARG A 294 -3.84 -15.99 13.70
C ARG A 294 -3.70 -16.63 15.09
N ARG A 295 -2.96 -16.00 16.01
CA ARG A 295 -2.84 -16.51 17.38
C ARG A 295 -4.16 -16.31 18.10
N SER A 296 -4.71 -17.40 18.63
CA SER A 296 -5.95 -17.38 19.41
C SER A 296 -5.71 -17.79 20.86
N SER A 297 -6.65 -17.44 21.73
CA SER A 297 -6.74 -18.00 23.08
C SER A 297 -7.86 -19.03 23.13
N LYS A 298 -7.90 -19.88 24.17
CA LYS A 298 -8.89 -20.96 24.33
C LYS A 298 -10.36 -20.47 24.27
N HIS A 299 -10.63 -19.19 24.56
CA HIS A 299 -11.98 -18.61 24.62
C HIS A 299 -12.35 -17.75 23.40
N HIS A 300 -11.50 -17.68 22.39
CA HIS A 300 -11.73 -16.88 21.19
C HIS A 300 -11.67 -17.75 19.92
N LYS A 301 -12.73 -17.69 19.11
CA LYS A 301 -12.79 -18.37 17.80
C LYS A 301 -12.35 -17.40 16.69
N GLN A 302 -11.54 -17.88 15.75
CA GLN A 302 -11.06 -17.08 14.62
C GLN A 302 -12.18 -16.60 13.68
N SER A 303 -13.35 -17.26 13.71
CA SER A 303 -14.55 -16.85 12.95
C SER A 303 -15.32 -15.68 13.57
N HIS A 304 -14.84 -15.12 14.69
CA HIS A 304 -15.45 -13.93 15.26
C HIS A 304 -15.09 -12.69 14.42
N PRO A 305 -16.06 -11.81 14.11
CA PRO A 305 -15.78 -10.57 13.41
C PRO A 305 -14.90 -9.66 14.30
N MET A 306 -13.85 -9.12 13.68
CA MET A 306 -12.86 -8.26 14.30
C MET A 306 -12.97 -6.86 13.71
N GLN A 307 -12.99 -5.84 14.56
CA GLN A 307 -12.94 -4.44 14.16
C GLN A 307 -11.51 -3.92 14.27
N GLU A 308 -11.00 -3.32 13.19
CA GLU A 308 -9.71 -2.66 13.14
C GLU A 308 -9.78 -1.23 13.69
N TYR A 309 -8.76 -0.84 14.45
CA TYR A 309 -8.54 0.51 14.94
C TYR A 309 -7.15 0.97 14.49
N CYS A 310 -7.12 2.03 13.69
CA CYS A 310 -5.88 2.65 13.18
C CYS A 310 -5.48 3.90 13.99
N LEU A 311 -6.44 4.53 14.66
CA LEU A 311 -6.24 5.75 15.44
C LEU A 311 -6.58 5.48 16.91
N SER A 312 -5.95 6.22 17.82
CA SER A 312 -6.29 6.13 19.24
C SER A 312 -7.72 6.62 19.44
N SER A 313 -8.62 5.74 19.89
CA SER A 313 -10.01 6.08 20.17
C SER A 313 -10.04 7.24 21.16
N LYS A 314 -10.69 8.36 20.80
CA LYS A 314 -11.08 9.33 21.83
C LYS A 314 -12.16 8.65 22.69
N SER A 315 -12.10 8.79 24.02
CA SER A 315 -12.92 8.06 25.01
C SER A 315 -14.43 7.92 24.72
N LYS A 316 -15.03 8.82 23.91
CA LYS A 316 -16.43 8.76 23.47
C LYS A 316 -16.72 7.64 22.45
N GLU A 317 -15.74 7.17 21.69
CA GLU A 317 -15.88 6.10 20.70
C GLU A 317 -15.90 4.71 21.34
N ASP A 318 -15.12 4.51 22.41
CA ASP A 318 -15.10 3.27 23.18
C ASP A 318 -16.44 3.02 23.91
N VAL A 319 -17.11 4.08 24.39
CA VAL A 319 -18.46 3.99 24.98
C VAL A 319 -19.51 3.64 23.92
N ARG A 320 -19.36 4.12 22.68
CA ARG A 320 -20.24 3.75 21.55
C ARG A 320 -20.00 2.33 21.07
N ALA A 321 -18.74 1.86 21.05
CA ALA A 321 -18.42 0.47 20.75
C ALA A 321 -18.96 -0.46 21.85
N PHE A 322 -18.82 -0.09 23.12
CA PHE A 322 -19.36 -0.82 24.26
C PHE A 322 -20.90 -0.96 24.18
N THR A 323 -21.62 0.13 23.91
CA THR A 323 -23.08 0.12 23.77
C THR A 323 -23.55 -0.68 22.55
N LYS A 324 -22.80 -0.69 21.44
CA LYS A 324 -23.08 -1.55 20.27
C LYS A 324 -22.85 -3.02 20.56
N THR A 325 -21.80 -3.39 21.30
CA THR A 325 -21.52 -4.78 21.69
C THR A 325 -22.60 -5.31 22.64
N VAL A 326 -23.06 -4.49 23.59
CA VAL A 326 -24.18 -4.83 24.47
C VAL A 326 -25.48 -4.98 23.67
N ARG A 327 -25.76 -4.09 22.71
CA ARG A 327 -26.95 -4.16 21.84
C ARG A 327 -26.95 -5.38 20.91
N ASN A 328 -25.80 -5.75 20.35
CA ASN A 328 -25.66 -6.93 19.50
C ASN A 328 -25.82 -8.25 20.28
N ASN A 329 -25.39 -8.28 21.55
CA ASN A 329 -25.60 -9.45 22.40
C ASN A 329 -27.05 -9.60 22.89
N LEU A 330 -27.80 -8.49 22.99
CA LEU A 330 -29.23 -8.49 23.37
C LEU A 330 -30.18 -8.73 22.18
N SER A 331 -29.75 -8.45 20.94
CA SER A 331 -30.56 -8.63 19.73
C SER A 331 -30.35 -9.99 19.07
N LYS A 332 -30.60 -11.08 19.80
CA LYS A 332 -30.77 -12.43 19.20
C LYS A 332 -32.21 -12.60 18.68
N LYS A 333 -32.62 -11.83 17.67
CA LYS A 333 -33.82 -12.13 16.87
C LYS A 333 -33.88 -11.24 15.62
N HIS A 334 -33.46 -11.83 14.50
CA HIS A 334 -33.74 -11.52 13.08
C HIS A 334 -32.45 -11.58 12.26
N GLY A 335 -32.25 -12.73 11.60
CA GLY A 335 -31.23 -12.88 10.58
C GLY A 335 -31.50 -11.95 9.41
N ARG A 336 -30.62 -10.98 9.20
CA ARG A 336 -30.50 -10.28 7.92
C ARG A 336 -29.24 -10.80 7.24
N HIS A 337 -29.42 -11.32 6.03
CA HIS A 337 -28.32 -11.73 5.16
C HIS A 337 -27.48 -10.50 4.79
N ILE A 338 -26.28 -10.38 5.38
CA ILE A 338 -25.27 -9.38 5.02
C ILE A 338 -24.47 -9.93 3.83
N LYS A 339 -24.43 -9.20 2.71
CA LYS A 339 -23.67 -9.58 1.50
C LYS A 339 -22.16 -9.64 1.83
N LYS A 340 -21.54 -10.80 1.64
CA LYS A 340 -20.10 -11.07 1.83
C LYS A 340 -19.27 -10.27 0.81
N LYS A 341 -18.30 -9.46 1.26
CA LYS A 341 -17.34 -8.71 0.40
C LYS A 341 -15.89 -9.22 0.48
N TYR A 342 -15.65 -10.35 1.13
CA TYR A 342 -14.38 -11.07 1.10
C TYR A 342 -14.66 -12.50 0.62
N ARG A 343 -14.15 -12.87 -0.57
CA ARG A 343 -14.09 -14.27 -1.01
C ARG A 343 -12.64 -14.72 -0.91
N SER A 344 -12.37 -15.61 0.04
CA SER A 344 -11.21 -16.49 0.00
C SER A 344 -11.36 -17.44 -1.21
N ILE A 345 -10.23 -17.75 -1.86
CA ILE A 345 -10.13 -18.74 -2.93
C ILE A 345 -10.24 -20.12 -2.27
N GLU A 346 -11.21 -20.93 -2.67
CA GLU A 346 -11.24 -22.37 -2.40
C GLU A 346 -10.50 -23.06 -3.54
N ASP A 347 -9.43 -23.79 -3.20
CA ASP A 347 -8.69 -24.63 -4.14
C ASP A 347 -9.58 -25.80 -4.59
N GLY A 348 -9.82 -25.87 -5.89
CA GLY A 348 -10.64 -26.92 -6.49
C GLY A 348 -9.92 -28.26 -6.50
N TYR A 349 -10.45 -29.23 -5.75
CA TYR A 349 -10.39 -30.64 -6.10
C TYR A 349 -11.80 -31.23 -6.00
N ASP A 350 -12.24 -31.80 -7.11
CA ASP A 350 -13.54 -32.42 -7.33
C ASP A 350 -13.53 -33.86 -6.80
N SER A 351 -14.48 -34.20 -5.92
CA SER A 351 -15.03 -35.56 -5.75
C SER A 351 -16.16 -35.58 -4.71
N ASP A 352 -17.38 -35.80 -5.21
CA ASP A 352 -18.57 -36.49 -4.68
C ASP A 352 -18.93 -36.50 -3.17
N ASP A 353 -20.16 -36.02 -2.93
CA ASP A 353 -21.16 -36.41 -1.92
C ASP A 353 -20.71 -36.85 -0.52
N ARG A 354 -20.92 -35.96 0.46
CA ARG A 354 -21.75 -36.20 1.67
C ARG A 354 -21.93 -34.93 2.50
N ALA A 355 -23.16 -34.73 2.98
CA ALA A 355 -23.60 -33.60 3.79
C ALA A 355 -22.76 -33.39 5.06
N SER A 356 -22.25 -32.17 5.26
CA SER A 356 -21.89 -31.66 6.59
C SER A 356 -21.86 -30.12 6.66
N ASP A 357 -22.51 -29.60 7.68
CA ASP A 357 -22.52 -28.22 8.22
C ASP A 357 -21.42 -27.27 7.73
N ASN A 358 -21.82 -26.30 6.90
CA ASN A 358 -20.94 -25.25 6.40
C ASN A 358 -21.00 -24.01 7.32
N GLN A 359 -20.15 -23.99 8.35
CA GLN A 359 -19.91 -22.81 9.20
C GLN A 359 -18.78 -21.96 8.60
N ASP A 360 -19.14 -20.95 7.79
CA ASP A 360 -18.20 -19.84 7.54
C ASP A 360 -18.93 -18.48 7.46
N ALA A 361 -18.92 -17.81 8.62
CA ALA A 361 -19.55 -16.52 8.86
C ALA A 361 -18.53 -15.40 8.63
N GLY A 362 -18.86 -14.52 7.68
CA GLY A 362 -17.99 -13.46 7.15
C GLY A 362 -17.44 -12.47 8.18
N LEU A 363 -16.21 -12.03 7.93
CA LEU A 363 -15.55 -10.91 8.59
C LEU A 363 -15.89 -9.60 7.85
N GLU A 364 -16.60 -8.68 8.51
CA GLU A 364 -16.53 -7.25 8.19
C GLU A 364 -15.34 -6.66 8.98
N THR A 365 -14.20 -6.44 8.33
CA THR A 365 -12.95 -5.97 8.97
C THR A 365 -12.61 -4.50 8.73
N HIS A 366 -13.45 -3.72 8.05
CA HIS A 366 -13.02 -2.41 7.54
C HIS A 366 -13.81 -1.24 8.12
N VAL A 367 -13.09 -0.34 8.78
CA VAL A 367 -13.47 1.07 8.98
C VAL A 367 -13.54 1.71 7.60
N ARG A 368 -14.67 2.34 7.25
CA ARG A 368 -14.84 3.02 5.96
C ARG A 368 -13.81 4.14 5.80
N LEU A 369 -13.14 4.22 4.63
CA LEU A 369 -12.24 5.32 4.24
C LEU A 369 -12.84 6.71 4.51
N SER A 370 -14.18 6.85 4.48
CA SER A 370 -14.91 8.08 4.81
C SER A 370 -14.65 8.62 6.24
N GLN A 371 -14.27 7.76 7.19
CA GLN A 371 -13.95 8.18 8.56
C GLN A 371 -12.50 8.71 8.69
N MET A 372 -11.62 8.38 7.75
CA MET A 372 -10.25 8.90 7.71
C MET A 372 -10.21 10.33 7.15
N SER A 373 -11.02 10.66 6.13
CA SER A 373 -11.04 11.99 5.49
C SER A 373 -11.52 13.13 6.40
N GLU A 374 -12.43 12.85 7.34
CA GLU A 374 -12.95 13.84 8.30
C GLU A 374 -11.92 14.19 9.39
N SER A 375 -11.02 13.26 9.72
CA SER A 375 -10.04 13.43 10.80
C SER A 375 -8.75 14.12 10.35
N PHE A 376 -8.40 14.06 9.06
CA PHE A 376 -7.23 14.77 8.51
C PHE A 376 -7.46 16.28 8.35
N HIS A 377 -8.71 16.75 8.29
CA HIS A 377 -9.03 18.18 8.32
C HIS A 377 -8.82 18.82 9.72
N GLY A 378 -8.67 18.02 10.77
CA GLY A 378 -8.43 18.49 12.14
C GLY A 378 -6.96 18.45 12.59
N ALA A 379 -6.04 18.02 11.73
CA ALA A 379 -4.60 17.92 12.04
C ALA A 379 -3.71 18.74 11.08
N SER A 380 -4.32 19.65 10.32
CA SER A 380 -3.62 20.69 9.57
C SER A 380 -4.19 22.02 10.04
N VAL A 381 -3.29 22.95 10.41
CA VAL A 381 -3.54 24.29 10.95
C VAL A 381 -3.85 24.34 12.47
N MET A 382 -2.81 24.26 13.29
CA MET A 382 -2.73 25.05 14.51
C MET A 382 -1.29 25.57 14.67
N GLU A 383 -1.17 26.88 14.37
CA GLU A 383 -0.21 27.87 14.83
C GLU A 383 0.97 27.36 15.69
N LEU A 384 2.17 27.36 15.11
CA LEU A 384 3.36 27.78 15.83
C LEU A 384 3.50 29.27 15.59
N VAL A 385 2.73 30.05 16.35
CA VAL A 385 2.94 31.47 16.59
C VAL A 385 3.69 31.59 17.91
N ASP A 386 4.69 32.46 17.87
CA ASP A 386 5.63 32.91 18.90
C ASP A 386 5.19 32.74 20.37
N ILE A 387 6.12 32.21 21.18
CA ILE A 387 6.32 32.65 22.57
C ILE A 387 7.84 32.68 22.83
N GLU A 388 8.34 33.91 22.93
CA GLU A 388 9.60 34.46 23.50
C GLU A 388 10.91 33.66 23.47
#